data_AF-A0A846QRV8-F1
#
_entry.id   AF-A0A846QRV8-F1
#
_cell.length_a   1.000
_cell.length_b   1.000
_cell.length_c   1.000
_cell.angle_alpha   90.00
_cell.angle_beta   90.00
_cell.angle_gamma   90.00
#
_symmetry.space_group_name_H-M   'P 1'
#
loop_
_entity.id
_entity.type
_entity.pdbx_description
1 polymer ?
#
loop_
_entity_poly.entity_id
_entity_poly.type
_entity_poly.pdbx_seq_one_letter_code
_entity_poly.pdbx_strand_id
1 'polypeptide(L)'
;MSCTSPYHRNYHEKLEKHFQLTDEEFEKQFESCKLEPSFFTHEAHIRLAWIHLGKYSEEIAAENICKQILNFDRIHGDGNKFNKGVTEASVKTVSHFKAKSASTTFEGFIKEFPELKTNLKELLHLSK
;
A
#
# COMPACT_ATOMS: atom_id res chain seq x y z
N MET A 1 18.20 31.43 34.00
CA MET A 1 16.74 31.29 33.87
C MET A 1 16.49 30.60 32.54
N SER A 2 16.30 29.28 32.59
CA SER A 2 16.23 28.42 31.41
C SER A 2 14.78 28.22 31.05
N CYS A 3 14.29 28.91 30.02
CA CYS A 3 12.94 28.68 29.49
C CYS A 3 13.00 27.57 28.44
N THR A 4 12.41 26.44 28.81
CA THR A 4 12.23 25.21 28.06
C THR A 4 11.30 25.41 26.85
N SER A 5 11.76 25.00 25.67
CA SER A 5 10.93 24.88 24.46
C SER A 5 10.00 23.66 24.57
N PRO A 6 8.67 23.79 24.44
CA PRO A 6 7.74 22.67 24.63
C PRO A 6 7.32 21.95 23.34
N TYR A 7 7.94 22.21 22.19
CA TYR A 7 7.54 21.57 20.93
C TYR A 7 8.55 20.53 20.44
N HIS A 8 8.79 19.51 21.27
CA HIS A 8 9.27 18.22 20.77
C HIS A 8 8.03 17.37 20.44
N ARG A 9 7.39 17.63 19.30
CA ARG A 9 6.39 16.70 18.76
C ARG A 9 7.16 15.46 18.36
N ASN A 10 7.05 14.41 19.17
CA ASN A 10 7.53 13.06 18.87
C ASN A 10 6.87 12.56 17.57
N TYR A 11 7.47 12.88 16.43
CA TYR A 11 7.31 12.13 15.20
C TYR A 11 8.14 10.85 15.37
N HIS A 12 7.64 9.92 16.17
CA HIS A 12 7.99 8.53 15.95
C HIS A 12 7.31 8.16 14.63
N GLU A 13 8.02 8.33 13.51
CA GLU A 13 7.72 7.67 12.25
C GLU A 13 7.74 6.17 12.56
N LYS A 14 6.56 5.64 12.92
CA LYS A 14 6.40 4.22 13.17
C LYS A 14 6.48 3.58 11.79
N LEU A 15 7.66 3.10 11.43
CA LEU A 15 7.87 2.29 10.23
C LEU A 15 6.79 1.19 10.24
N GLU A 16 5.98 1.17 9.18
CA GLU A 16 4.91 0.19 9.03
C GLU A 16 5.48 -1.23 9.11
N LYS A 17 4.74 -2.16 9.71
CA LYS A 17 5.23 -3.52 9.97
C LYS A 17 5.64 -4.26 8.69
N HIS A 18 5.03 -3.93 7.56
CA HIS A 18 5.36 -4.56 6.29
C HIS A 18 6.83 -4.34 5.90
N PHE A 19 7.48 -3.25 6.29
CA PHE A 19 8.91 -3.01 6.00
C PHE A 19 9.85 -4.03 6.64
N GLN A 20 9.38 -4.86 7.58
CA GLN A 20 10.15 -5.97 8.13
C GLN A 20 10.35 -7.11 7.13
N LEU A 21 9.57 -7.14 6.05
CA LEU A 21 9.66 -8.13 4.98
C LEU A 21 10.20 -7.48 3.71
N THR A 22 11.03 -8.21 2.95
CA THR A 22 11.36 -7.81 1.58
C THR A 22 10.11 -7.81 0.69
N ASP A 23 10.19 -7.19 -0.49
CA ASP A 23 9.06 -7.16 -1.42
C ASP A 23 8.63 -8.56 -1.87
N GLU A 24 9.60 -9.45 -2.08
CA GLU A 24 9.38 -10.85 -2.46
C GLU A 24 8.73 -11.65 -1.33
N GLU A 25 9.21 -11.48 -0.10
CA GLU A 25 8.63 -12.16 1.07
C GLU A 25 7.22 -11.65 1.38
N PHE A 26 7.02 -10.35 1.29
CA PHE A 26 5.71 -9.73 1.51
C PHE A 26 4.68 -10.23 0.49
N GLU A 27 4.99 -10.16 -0.80
CA GLU A 27 4.10 -10.64 -1.87
C GLU A 27 3.81 -12.14 -1.73
N LYS A 28 4.83 -12.98 -1.50
CA LYS A 28 4.67 -14.43 -1.34
C LYS A 28 3.84 -14.79 -0.11
N GLN A 29 4.05 -14.10 1.01
CA GLN A 29 3.24 -14.32 2.22
C GLN A 29 1.79 -13.86 2.01
N PHE A 30 1.58 -12.76 1.29
CA PHE A 30 0.24 -12.27 0.99
C PHE A 30 -0.51 -13.23 0.05
N GLU A 31 0.13 -13.63 -1.05
CA GLU A 31 -0.43 -14.58 -2.02
C GLU A 31 -0.79 -15.93 -1.38
N SER A 32 0.09 -16.44 -0.52
CA SER A 32 -0.16 -17.69 0.23
C SER A 32 -1.09 -17.52 1.43
N CYS A 33 -1.64 -16.32 1.66
CA CYS A 33 -2.49 -15.97 2.79
C CYS A 33 -1.86 -16.31 4.15
N LYS A 34 -0.53 -16.24 4.25
CA LYS A 34 0.25 -16.44 5.48
C LYS A 34 0.67 -15.13 6.13
N LEU A 35 0.49 -14.00 5.44
CA LEU A 35 0.75 -12.69 6.02
C LEU A 35 -0.15 -12.46 7.23
N GLU A 36 0.44 -12.01 8.34
CA GLU A 36 -0.31 -11.58 9.52
C GLU A 36 -1.26 -10.42 9.15
N PRO A 37 -2.55 -10.47 9.53
CA PRO A 37 -3.50 -9.39 9.21
C PRO A 37 -3.07 -8.02 9.71
N SER A 38 -2.32 -7.96 10.81
CA SER A 38 -1.79 -6.71 11.35
C SER A 38 -0.69 -6.06 10.49
N PHE A 39 -0.17 -6.77 9.49
CA PHE A 39 0.81 -6.27 8.52
C PHE A 39 0.15 -5.71 7.26
N PHE A 40 -1.13 -6.04 7.02
CA PHE A 40 -1.87 -5.55 5.86
C PHE A 40 -2.63 -4.25 6.18
N THR A 41 -1.88 -3.16 6.21
CA THR A 41 -2.41 -1.80 6.39
C THR A 41 -2.73 -1.15 5.04
N HIS A 42 -3.23 0.08 5.06
CA HIS A 42 -3.48 0.86 3.84
C HIS A 42 -2.20 1.06 3.00
N GLU A 43 -1.08 1.38 3.66
CA GLU A 43 0.22 1.49 3.01
C GLU A 43 0.68 0.15 2.43
N ALA A 44 0.44 -0.96 3.14
CA ALA A 44 0.74 -2.30 2.66
C ALA A 44 -0.04 -2.65 1.37
N HIS A 45 -1.27 -2.16 1.20
CA HIS A 45 -2.03 -2.30 -0.04
C HIS A 45 -1.33 -1.56 -1.19
N ILE A 46 -0.92 -0.30 -0.96
CA ILE A 46 -0.20 0.51 -1.95
C ILE A 46 1.13 -0.17 -2.33
N ARG A 47 1.82 -0.76 -1.35
CA ARG A 47 3.02 -1.56 -1.59
C ARG A 47 2.75 -2.77 -2.46
N LEU A 48 1.69 -3.54 -2.17
CA LEU A 48 1.32 -4.70 -2.98
C LEU A 48 1.06 -4.29 -4.44
N ALA A 49 0.33 -3.19 -4.65
CA ALA A 49 0.11 -2.63 -5.99
C ALA A 49 1.43 -2.24 -6.68
N TRP A 50 2.31 -1.55 -5.97
CA TRP A 50 3.60 -1.11 -6.51
C TRP A 50 4.49 -2.30 -6.93
N ILE A 51 4.52 -3.38 -6.14
CA ILE A 51 5.26 -4.62 -6.45
C ILE A 51 4.70 -5.28 -7.71
N HIS A 52 3.38 -5.50 -7.77
CA HIS A 52 2.73 -6.13 -8.91
C HIS A 52 2.90 -5.32 -10.20
N LEU A 53 2.80 -3.99 -10.14
CA LEU A 53 3.05 -3.10 -11.27
C LEU A 53 4.52 -3.07 -11.71
N GLY A 54 5.44 -3.66 -10.94
CA GLY A 54 6.82 -3.91 -11.38
C GLY A 54 6.99 -5.17 -12.21
N LYS A 55 5.99 -6.08 -12.18
CA LYS A 55 6.06 -7.43 -12.74
C LYS A 55 5.04 -7.68 -13.85
N TYR A 56 3.90 -6.99 -13.81
CA TYR A 56 2.75 -7.23 -14.66
C TYR A 56 2.23 -5.93 -15.27
N SER A 57 1.41 -6.03 -16.33
CA SER A 57 0.63 -4.88 -16.82
C SER A 57 -0.38 -4.43 -15.76
N GLU A 58 -0.88 -3.19 -15.89
CA GLU A 58 -1.86 -2.64 -14.96
C GLU A 58 -3.10 -3.54 -14.80
N GLU A 59 -3.60 -4.09 -15.91
CA GLU A 59 -4.79 -4.95 -15.91
C GLU A 59 -4.52 -6.27 -15.16
N ILE A 60 -3.38 -6.92 -15.45
CA ILE A 60 -3.00 -8.18 -14.81
C ILE A 60 -2.69 -7.95 -13.33
N ALA A 61 -2.05 -6.83 -12.98
CA ALA A 61 -1.80 -6.44 -11.60
C ALA A 61 -3.11 -6.28 -10.83
N ALA A 62 -4.07 -5.55 -11.39
CA ALA A 62 -5.38 -5.34 -10.77
C ALA A 62 -6.14 -6.66 -10.56
N GLU A 63 -6.15 -7.55 -11.56
CA GLU A 63 -6.78 -8.86 -11.43
C GLU A 63 -6.12 -9.74 -10.36
N ASN A 64 -4.79 -9.79 -10.33
CA ASN A 64 -4.05 -10.60 -9.37
C ASN A 64 -4.28 -10.10 -7.94
N ILE A 65 -4.21 -8.79 -7.73
CA ILE A 65 -4.42 -8.19 -6.41
C ILE A 65 -5.87 -8.39 -5.95
N CYS A 66 -6.86 -8.22 -6.83
CA CYS A 66 -8.26 -8.50 -6.49
C CYS A 66 -8.45 -9.95 -6.02
N LYS A 67 -7.86 -10.92 -6.72
CA LYS A 67 -7.92 -12.34 -6.33
C LYS A 67 -7.23 -12.58 -4.98
N GLN A 68 -6.04 -12.02 -4.79
CA GLN A 68 -5.28 -12.19 -3.54
C GLN A 68 -6.00 -11.56 -2.34
N ILE A 69 -6.50 -10.32 -2.45
CA ILE A 69 -7.21 -9.66 -1.34
C ILE A 69 -8.53 -10.37 -1.03
N LEU A 70 -9.28 -10.83 -2.05
CA LEU A 70 -10.49 -11.61 -1.83
C LEU A 70 -10.19 -12.91 -1.05
N ASN A 71 -9.12 -13.63 -1.42
CA ASN A 71 -8.72 -14.85 -0.71
C ASN A 71 -8.23 -14.54 0.70
N PHE A 72 -7.47 -13.46 0.87
CA PHE A 72 -6.97 -13.01 2.17
C PHE A 72 -8.12 -12.65 3.12
N ASP A 73 -9.12 -11.90 2.64
CA ASP A 73 -10.32 -11.53 3.42
C ASP A 73 -11.20 -12.74 3.76
N ARG A 74 -11.22 -13.78 2.91
CA ARG A 74 -11.91 -15.03 3.22
C ARG A 74 -11.24 -15.86 4.32
N ILE A 75 -9.91 -15.79 4.43
CA ILE A 75 -9.13 -16.59 5.40
C ILE A 75 -8.99 -15.86 6.73
N HIS A 76 -8.73 -14.55 6.69
CA HIS A 76 -8.41 -13.73 7.87
C HIS A 76 -9.51 -12.75 8.29
N GLY A 77 -10.52 -12.56 7.44
CA GLY A 77 -11.66 -11.68 7.66
C GLY A 77 -12.97 -12.44 7.69
N ASP A 78 -14.05 -11.76 7.30
CA ASP A 78 -15.40 -12.31 7.15
C ASP A 78 -15.82 -12.43 5.66
N GLY A 79 -14.90 -12.12 4.74
CA GLY A 79 -15.14 -12.11 3.30
C GLY A 79 -15.97 -10.93 2.78
N ASN A 80 -16.30 -9.95 3.62
CA ASN A 80 -17.14 -8.79 3.27
C ASN A 80 -16.38 -7.47 3.19
N LYS A 81 -15.08 -7.46 3.50
CA LYS A 81 -14.26 -6.23 3.52
C LYS A 81 -13.66 -5.94 2.15
N PHE A 82 -13.55 -6.96 1.28
CA PHE A 82 -13.05 -6.78 -0.07
C PHE A 82 -14.00 -5.93 -0.92
N ASN A 83 -13.45 -4.87 -1.54
CA ASN A 83 -14.13 -4.08 -2.54
C ASN A 83 -13.28 -4.03 -3.82
N LYS A 84 -13.79 -4.64 -4.89
CA LYS A 84 -13.13 -4.72 -6.19
C LYS A 84 -12.85 -3.33 -6.78
N GLY A 85 -13.85 -2.44 -6.79
CA GLY A 85 -13.70 -1.11 -7.39
C GLY A 85 -12.65 -0.27 -6.68
N VAL A 86 -12.61 -0.32 -5.34
CA VAL A 86 -11.57 0.37 -4.56
C VAL A 86 -10.19 -0.20 -4.88
N THR A 87 -10.06 -1.52 -5.00
CA THR A 87 -8.78 -2.18 -5.31
C THR A 87 -8.28 -1.81 -6.70
N GLU A 88 -9.14 -1.92 -7.73
CA GLU A 88 -8.80 -1.55 -9.10
C GLU A 88 -8.42 -0.07 -9.21
N ALA A 89 -9.18 0.80 -8.56
CA ALA A 89 -8.89 2.23 -8.59
C ALA A 89 -7.57 2.54 -7.86
N SER A 90 -7.27 1.84 -6.76
CA SER A 90 -5.98 1.94 -6.05
C SER A 90 -4.80 1.55 -6.96
N VAL A 91 -4.92 0.44 -7.69
CA VAL A 91 -3.87 0.00 -8.64
C VAL A 91 -3.66 1.04 -9.74
N LYS A 92 -4.73 1.59 -10.32
CA LYS A 92 -4.66 2.66 -11.33
C LYS A 92 -3.97 3.91 -10.80
N THR A 93 -4.33 4.34 -9.59
CA THR A 93 -3.68 5.48 -8.95
C THR A 93 -2.19 5.21 -8.74
N VAL A 94 -1.81 4.06 -8.19
CA VAL A 94 -0.38 3.71 -7.99
C VAL A 94 0.36 3.64 -9.32
N SER A 95 -0.23 3.07 -10.37
CA SER A 95 0.32 3.02 -11.73
C SER A 95 0.62 4.43 -12.27
N HIS A 96 -0.37 5.33 -12.15
CA HIS A 96 -0.23 6.72 -12.57
C HIS A 96 0.93 7.45 -11.88
N PHE A 97 1.06 7.30 -10.56
CA PHE A 97 2.14 7.91 -9.79
C PHE A 97 3.48 7.22 -10.02
N LYS A 98 3.50 5.89 -10.18
CA LYS A 98 4.72 5.12 -10.46
C LYS A 98 5.34 5.55 -11.78
N ALA A 99 4.55 5.86 -12.80
CA ALA A 99 5.04 6.40 -14.08
C ALA A 99 5.70 7.79 -13.96
N LYS A 100 5.40 8.54 -12.89
CA LYS A 100 5.97 9.87 -12.60
C LYS A 100 7.10 9.84 -11.58
N SER A 101 7.28 8.71 -10.90
CA SER A 101 8.26 8.51 -9.83
C SER A 101 9.67 8.37 -10.39
N ALA A 102 10.65 8.98 -9.72
CA ALA A 102 12.07 8.69 -9.99
C ALA A 102 12.59 7.54 -9.09
N SER A 103 11.88 7.26 -7.98
CA SER A 103 12.26 6.22 -7.03
C SER A 103 12.12 4.80 -7.58
N THR A 104 13.13 3.98 -7.31
CA THR A 104 13.17 2.54 -7.62
C THR A 104 12.81 1.65 -6.43
N THR A 105 12.63 2.25 -5.24
CA THR A 105 12.23 1.55 -4.01
C THR A 105 10.85 2.02 -3.56
N PHE A 106 10.11 1.14 -2.90
CA PHE A 106 8.80 1.50 -2.34
C PHE A 106 8.90 2.64 -1.31
N GLU A 107 9.95 2.62 -0.47
CA GLU A 107 10.18 3.68 0.53
C GLU A 107 10.41 5.05 -0.13
N GLY A 108 11.19 5.11 -1.21
CA GLY A 108 11.38 6.33 -1.97
C GLY A 108 10.08 6.80 -2.63
N PHE A 109 9.35 5.87 -3.25
CA PHE A 109 8.07 6.15 -3.90
C PHE A 109 7.04 6.77 -2.94
N ILE A 110 6.91 6.20 -1.74
CA ILE A 110 5.93 6.69 -0.76
C ILE A 110 6.37 8.00 -0.08
N LYS A 111 7.68 8.29 -0.07
CA LYS A 111 8.24 9.59 0.34
C LYS A 111 8.06 10.67 -0.73
N GLU A 112 8.14 10.31 -2.01
CA GLU A 112 7.86 11.23 -3.13
C GLU A 112 6.38 11.61 -3.20
N PHE A 113 5.48 10.66 -2.93
CA PHE A 113 4.03 10.85 -3.00
C PHE A 113 3.33 10.51 -1.68
N PRO A 114 3.57 11.27 -0.59
CA PRO A 114 3.02 10.98 0.73
C PRO A 114 1.47 11.07 0.77
N GLU A 115 0.87 11.81 -0.16
CA GLU A 115 -0.57 11.92 -0.37
C GLU A 115 -1.27 10.59 -0.67
N LEU A 116 -0.54 9.61 -1.24
CA LEU A 116 -1.06 8.26 -1.45
C LEU A 116 -1.42 7.57 -0.13
N LYS A 117 -0.70 7.87 0.97
CA LYS A 117 -0.96 7.27 2.29
C LYS A 117 -2.17 7.89 2.98
N THR A 118 -2.39 9.19 2.81
CA THR A 118 -3.38 9.94 3.58
C THR A 118 -4.71 10.04 2.86
N ASN A 119 -4.69 10.16 1.52
CA ASN A 119 -5.83 10.64 0.76
C ASN A 119 -6.16 9.76 -0.47
N LEU A 120 -5.83 8.47 -0.47
CA LEU A 120 -6.11 7.60 -1.63
C LEU A 120 -7.58 7.69 -2.09
N LYS A 121 -8.54 7.70 -1.15
CA LYS A 121 -9.97 7.87 -1.47
C LYS A 121 -10.31 9.20 -2.14
N GLU A 122 -9.62 10.30 -1.78
CA GLU A 122 -9.82 11.60 -2.43
C GLU A 122 -9.18 11.62 -3.82
N LEU A 123 -8.04 10.96 -4.00
CA LEU A 123 -7.37 10.80 -5.30
C LEU A 123 -8.21 9.99 -6.29
N LEU A 124 -9.05 9.04 -5.82
CA LEU A 124 -10.00 8.31 -6.67
C LEU A 124 -11.06 9.21 -7.31
N HIS A 125 -11.35 10.39 -6.73
CA HIS A 125 -12.30 11.34 -7.32
C HIS A 125 -11.65 12.31 -8.32
N LEU A 126 -10.32 12.39 -8.36
CA LEU A 126 -9.59 13.35 -9.20
C LEU A 126 -9.16 12.77 -10.56
N SER A 127 -9.33 11.47 -10.81
CA SER A 127 -9.03 10.86 -12.11
C SER A 127 -10.18 11.03 -13.12
N LYS A 128 -10.57 12.28 -13.39
CA LYS A 128 -11.44 12.66 -14.52
C LYS A 128 -10.65 13.29 -15.64
#